data_AF-A0A7C5UI65-F1
#
_entry.id   AF-A0A7C5UI65-F1
#
_cell.length_a   1.000
_cell.length_b   1.000
_cell.length_c   1.000
_cell.angle_alpha   90.00
_cell.angle_beta   90.00
_cell.angle_gamma   90.00
#
_symmetry.space_group_name_H-M   'P 1'
#
loop_
_entity.id
_entity.type
_entity.pdbx_description
1 polymer ?
#
loop_
_entity_poly.entity_id
_entity_poly.type
_entity_poly.pdbx_seq_one_letter_code
_entity_poly.pdbx_strand_id
1 'polypeptide(L)'
;MPITREDLRELPKLLQEDPELRLELARQILSHSVISELMRRDPEIAEALRTAVLTEELLRLPAKFDKFQAEMTEFRDRTLQFQAEMTEFRDRTLQFQAEMTEFRDQTLQRLERLESNMERTMQGVRELQEWRRGEEGRRAGEEYERKIVRRARRILGAGQGGSPKHSERVNEQIELWLEQAGLLSQIDDESDPAEADLIWWKGNRVAVAEISIKVDRTDVLRAKRRAQTLNRAGLEAMPLVIGAEWAHPETQQLAEQEGVAWRIGNAVSEQVIAFRKAEPE
;
A
#
# COMPACT_ATOMS: atom_id res chain seq x y z
N MET A 1 27.45 18.55 -122.53
CA MET A 1 26.78 19.50 -123.45
C MET A 1 26.54 20.80 -122.71
N PRO A 2 26.71 21.98 -123.35
CA PRO A 2 26.32 23.25 -122.74
C PRO A 2 24.79 23.33 -122.67
N ILE A 3 24.26 23.62 -121.47
CA ILE A 3 22.83 23.87 -121.24
C ILE A 3 22.44 25.13 -122.01
N THR A 4 21.42 25.07 -122.86
CA THR A 4 20.92 26.21 -123.65
C THR A 4 19.77 26.94 -122.93
N ARG A 5 19.45 28.16 -123.35
CA ARG A 5 18.35 28.96 -122.75
C ARG A 5 16.96 28.35 -123.00
N GLU A 6 16.81 27.54 -124.04
CA GLU A 6 15.60 26.76 -124.32
C GLU A 6 15.42 25.68 -123.24
N ASP A 7 16.50 24.97 -122.91
CA ASP A 7 16.51 23.90 -121.89
C ASP A 7 16.11 24.44 -120.50
N LEU A 8 16.50 25.68 -120.17
CA LEU A 8 16.10 26.34 -118.92
C LEU A 8 14.62 26.77 -118.89
N ARG A 9 13.97 26.95 -120.05
CA ARG A 9 12.54 27.31 -120.15
C ARG A 9 11.62 26.09 -120.11
N GLU A 10 12.09 24.94 -120.57
CA GLU A 10 11.38 23.65 -120.53
C GLU A 10 11.42 23.00 -119.14
N LEU A 11 12.45 23.34 -118.36
CA LEU A 11 12.72 22.83 -117.01
C LEU A 11 11.51 22.85 -116.05
N PRO A 12 10.68 23.92 -115.96
CA PRO A 12 9.51 23.93 -115.10
C PRO A 12 8.43 22.90 -115.47
N LYS A 13 8.27 22.57 -116.77
CA LYS A 13 7.32 21.53 -117.21
C LYS A 13 7.84 20.14 -116.88
N LEU A 14 9.11 19.87 -117.17
CA LEU A 14 9.76 18.60 -116.84
C LEU A 14 9.73 18.28 -115.34
N LEU A 15 9.92 19.31 -114.50
CA LEU A 15 9.83 19.17 -113.04
C LEU A 15 8.40 18.97 -112.50
N GLN A 16 7.36 19.26 -113.30
CA GLN A 16 5.97 18.97 -112.93
C GLN A 16 5.57 17.54 -113.28
N GLU A 17 6.13 16.97 -114.36
CA GLU A 17 5.81 15.63 -114.86
C GLU A 17 6.63 14.52 -114.16
N ASP A 18 7.84 14.83 -113.66
CA ASP A 18 8.72 13.87 -112.98
C ASP A 18 9.03 14.30 -111.51
N PRO A 19 8.38 13.65 -110.52
CA PRO A 19 8.62 13.90 -109.10
C PRO A 19 10.04 13.52 -108.62
N GLU A 20 10.69 12.53 -109.22
CA GLU A 20 12.04 12.10 -108.83
C GLU A 20 13.08 13.10 -109.29
N LEU A 21 12.98 13.55 -110.55
CA LEU A 21 13.83 14.61 -111.08
C LEU A 21 13.72 15.90 -110.26
N ARG A 22 12.50 16.22 -109.79
CA ARG A 22 12.27 17.37 -108.91
C ARG A 22 12.97 17.23 -107.55
N LEU A 23 13.01 16.03 -106.98
CA LEU A 23 13.71 15.76 -105.72
C LEU A 23 15.24 15.76 -105.89
N GLU A 24 15.76 15.25 -107.00
CA GLU A 24 17.19 15.29 -107.31
C GLU A 24 17.69 16.72 -107.48
N LEU A 25 16.97 17.54 -108.26
CA LEU A 25 17.30 18.95 -108.42
C LEU A 25 17.18 19.71 -107.10
N ALA A 26 16.13 19.43 -106.32
CA ALA A 26 15.96 20.00 -104.98
C ALA A 26 17.14 19.68 -104.06
N ARG A 27 17.66 18.45 -104.06
CA ARG A 27 18.84 18.08 -103.26
C ARG A 27 20.12 18.82 -103.67
N GLN A 28 20.28 19.12 -104.96
CA GLN A 28 21.47 19.81 -105.45
C GLN A 28 21.44 21.32 -105.19
N ILE A 29 20.26 21.93 -105.13
CA ILE A 29 20.09 23.39 -105.07
C ILE A 29 19.61 23.88 -103.69
N LEU A 30 18.79 23.11 -102.99
CA LEU A 30 18.28 23.46 -101.64
C LEU A 30 19.35 23.20 -100.59
N SER A 31 20.29 24.13 -100.48
CA SER A 31 21.23 24.19 -99.36
C SER A 31 20.56 24.75 -98.10
N HIS A 32 21.20 24.58 -96.93
CA HIS A 32 20.70 25.09 -95.65
C HIS A 32 20.39 26.60 -95.69
N SER A 33 21.21 27.41 -96.37
CA SER A 33 20.99 28.85 -96.50
C SER A 33 19.76 29.18 -97.37
N VAL A 34 19.55 28.42 -98.44
CA VAL A 34 18.39 28.58 -99.34
C VAL A 34 17.10 28.18 -98.63
N ILE A 35 17.10 27.04 -97.92
CA ILE A 35 15.95 26.57 -97.13
C ILE A 35 15.61 27.60 -96.04
N SER A 36 16.62 28.11 -95.32
CA SER A 36 16.41 29.12 -94.26
C SER A 36 15.85 30.43 -94.79
N GLU A 37 16.29 30.88 -95.97
CA GLU A 37 15.79 32.11 -96.59
C GLU A 37 14.39 31.92 -97.17
N LEU A 38 14.07 30.74 -97.73
CA LEU A 38 12.72 30.39 -98.17
C LEU A 38 11.73 30.38 -96.98
N MET A 39 12.10 29.77 -95.85
CA MET A 39 11.28 29.80 -94.64
C MET A 39 11.09 31.21 -94.07
N ARG A 40 12.04 32.13 -94.28
CA ARG A 40 11.93 33.51 -93.78
C ARG A 40 11.04 34.38 -94.67
N ARG A 41 11.04 34.14 -95.99
CA ARG A 41 10.33 34.96 -96.97
C ARG A 41 8.93 34.45 -97.30
N ASP A 42 8.69 33.15 -97.14
CA ASP A 42 7.42 32.51 -97.48
C ASP A 42 6.81 31.82 -96.25
N PRO A 43 5.75 32.41 -95.67
CA PRO A 43 5.05 31.85 -94.51
C PRO A 43 4.41 30.48 -94.79
N GLU A 44 3.98 30.19 -96.02
CA GLU A 44 3.33 28.92 -96.36
C GLU A 44 4.35 27.78 -96.40
N ILE A 45 5.55 28.01 -96.96
CA ILE A 45 6.64 27.03 -96.95
C ILE A 45 7.15 26.80 -95.52
N ALA A 46 7.25 27.86 -94.72
CA ALA A 46 7.63 27.76 -93.32
C ALA A 46 6.63 26.90 -92.52
N GLU A 47 5.33 27.10 -92.74
CA GLU A 47 4.28 26.34 -92.05
C GLU A 47 4.16 24.90 -92.55
N ALA A 48 4.36 24.66 -93.85
CA ALA A 48 4.41 23.31 -94.44
C ALA A 48 5.59 22.49 -93.89
N LEU A 49 6.79 23.08 -93.82
CA LEU A 49 7.95 22.46 -93.17
C LEU A 49 7.73 22.27 -91.67
N ARG A 50 7.10 23.24 -91.00
CA ARG A 50 6.74 23.13 -89.58
C ARG A 50 5.80 21.95 -89.34
N THR A 51 4.75 21.77 -90.14
CA THR A 51 3.79 20.67 -89.98
C THR A 51 4.38 19.31 -90.38
N ALA A 52 5.26 19.29 -91.40
CA ALA A 52 5.93 18.08 -91.85
C ALA A 52 7.00 17.57 -90.85
N VAL A 53 7.68 18.48 -90.13
CA VAL A 53 8.73 18.15 -89.16
C VAL A 53 8.17 18.04 -87.73
N LEU A 54 7.29 18.96 -87.33
CA LEU A 54 6.58 18.94 -86.05
C LEU A 54 5.22 18.30 -86.25
N THR A 55 5.16 16.98 -86.10
CA THR A 55 3.90 16.23 -86.05
C THR A 55 2.97 16.83 -84.98
N GLU A 56 1.65 16.65 -85.12
CA GLU A 56 0.67 17.13 -84.12
C GLU A 56 1.01 16.69 -82.68
N GLU A 57 1.65 15.53 -82.53
CA GLU A 57 2.11 15.03 -81.24
C GLU A 57 3.20 15.91 -80.63
N LEU A 58 4.19 16.34 -81.43
CA LEU A 58 5.27 17.23 -80.99
C LEU A 58 4.75 18.63 -80.64
N LEU A 59 3.73 19.12 -81.35
CA LEU A 59 3.07 20.40 -81.04
C LEU A 59 2.25 20.36 -79.74
N ARG A 60 1.75 19.18 -79.32
CA ARG A 60 0.98 19.01 -78.06
C ARG A 60 1.87 18.72 -76.84
N LEU A 61 3.17 18.46 -77.02
CA LEU A 61 4.10 18.16 -75.93
C LEU A 61 4.16 19.24 -74.84
N PRO A 62 4.22 20.56 -75.15
CA PRO A 62 4.24 21.59 -74.12
C PRO A 62 3.02 21.50 -73.19
N ALA A 63 1.81 21.37 -73.76
CA ALA A 63 0.59 21.23 -72.96
C ALA A 63 0.55 19.94 -72.12
N LYS A 64 1.08 18.82 -72.66
CA LYS A 64 1.24 17.58 -71.87
C LYS A 64 2.24 17.76 -70.72
N PHE A 65 3.33 18.49 -70.96
CA PHE A 65 4.34 18.77 -69.97
C PHE A 65 3.83 19.73 -68.88
N ASP A 66 3.07 20.76 -69.24
CA ASP A 66 2.41 21.67 -68.30
C ASP A 66 1.42 20.91 -67.41
N LYS A 67 0.62 20.01 -68.01
CA LYS A 67 -0.28 19.13 -67.25
C LYS A 67 0.49 18.22 -66.30
N PHE A 68 1.57 17.62 -66.76
CA PHE A 68 2.43 16.78 -65.91
C PHE A 68 3.06 17.58 -64.77
N GLN A 69 3.52 18.81 -65.00
CA GLN A 69 4.03 19.68 -63.94
C GLN A 69 2.95 20.02 -62.91
N ALA A 70 1.73 20.29 -63.35
CA ALA A 70 0.60 20.55 -62.46
C ALA A 70 0.29 19.32 -61.59
N GLU A 71 0.21 18.13 -62.19
CA GLU A 71 0.00 16.85 -61.47
C GLU A 71 1.14 16.56 -60.48
N MET A 72 2.40 16.82 -60.86
CA MET A 72 3.56 16.65 -59.98
C MET A 72 3.56 17.65 -58.82
N THR A 73 3.11 18.88 -59.05
CA THR A 73 2.95 19.88 -57.99
C THR A 73 1.88 19.46 -57.01
N GLU A 74 0.72 19.02 -57.50
CA GLU A 74 -0.37 18.54 -56.66
C GLU A 74 0.02 17.29 -55.86
N PHE A 75 0.74 16.36 -56.49
CA PHE A 75 1.28 15.18 -55.81
C PHE A 75 2.25 15.56 -54.69
N ARG A 76 3.13 16.53 -54.94
CA ARG A 76 4.05 17.06 -53.93
C ARG A 76 3.29 17.70 -52.77
N ASP A 77 2.27 18.51 -53.06
CA ASP A 77 1.47 19.18 -52.03
C ASP A 77 0.72 18.17 -51.17
N ARG A 78 0.10 17.14 -51.77
CA ARG A 78 -0.53 16.04 -51.03
C ARG A 78 0.47 15.27 -50.16
N THR A 79 1.68 15.04 -50.67
CA THR A 79 2.75 14.36 -49.92
C THR A 79 3.17 15.18 -48.70
N LEU A 80 3.29 16.50 -48.86
CA LEU A 80 3.62 17.41 -47.75
C LEU A 80 2.51 17.46 -46.70
N GLN A 81 1.24 17.49 -47.12
CA GLN A 81 0.10 17.42 -46.21
C GLN A 81 0.09 16.11 -45.42
N PHE A 82 0.27 14.98 -46.09
CA PHE A 82 0.34 13.67 -45.44
C PHE A 82 1.49 13.59 -44.43
N GLN A 83 2.66 14.15 -44.74
CA GLN A 83 3.78 14.23 -43.80
C GLN A 83 3.46 15.08 -42.56
N ALA A 84 2.73 16.19 -42.75
CA ALA A 84 2.28 17.01 -41.63
C ALA A 84 1.28 16.26 -40.73
N GLU A 85 0.29 15.58 -41.30
CA GLU A 85 -0.68 14.76 -40.57
C GLU A 85 0.00 13.62 -39.79
N MET A 86 0.97 12.94 -40.42
CA MET A 86 1.74 11.88 -39.77
C MET A 86 2.59 12.39 -38.60
N THR A 87 3.10 13.62 -38.70
CA THR A 87 3.84 14.26 -37.60
C THR A 87 2.91 14.57 -36.44
N GLU A 88 1.75 15.16 -36.71
CA GLU A 88 0.75 15.47 -35.69
C GLU A 88 0.20 14.21 -35.01
N PHE A 89 -0.04 13.15 -35.78
CA PHE A 89 -0.45 11.84 -35.23
C PHE A 89 0.62 11.24 -34.32
N ARG A 90 1.90 11.36 -34.70
CA ARG A 90 3.03 10.91 -33.88
C ARG A 90 3.10 11.69 -32.57
N ASP A 91 2.94 13.01 -32.64
CA ASP A 91 2.97 13.87 -31.44
C ASP A 91 1.83 13.53 -30.48
N ARG A 92 0.61 13.33 -31.00
CA ARG A 92 -0.55 12.86 -30.21
C ARG A 92 -0.28 11.49 -29.56
N THR A 93 0.35 10.58 -30.29
CA THR A 93 0.69 9.26 -29.76
C THR A 93 1.70 9.35 -28.63
N LEU A 94 2.71 10.23 -28.75
CA LEU A 94 3.70 10.45 -27.70
C LEU A 94 3.08 11.10 -26.45
N GLN A 95 2.18 12.07 -26.63
CA GLN A 95 1.43 12.67 -25.52
C GLN A 95 0.60 11.63 -24.78
N PHE A 96 -0.15 10.80 -25.50
CA PHE A 96 -0.95 9.72 -24.90
C PHE A 96 -0.09 8.72 -24.12
N GLN A 97 1.09 8.35 -24.65
CA GLN A 97 2.02 7.48 -23.93
C GLN A 97 2.55 8.12 -22.63
N ALA A 98 2.80 9.42 -22.65
CA ALA A 98 3.21 10.15 -21.45
C ALA A 98 2.10 10.17 -20.39
N GLU A 99 0.86 10.49 -20.79
CA GLU A 99 -0.31 10.48 -19.90
C GLU A 99 -0.55 9.10 -19.28
N MET A 100 -0.45 8.02 -20.08
CA MET A 100 -0.59 6.65 -19.59
C MET A 100 0.50 6.26 -18.59
N THR A 101 1.72 6.77 -18.80
CA THR A 101 2.82 6.54 -17.86
C THR A 101 2.55 7.25 -16.54
N GLU A 102 2.13 8.51 -16.58
CA GLU A 102 1.78 9.27 -15.38
C GLU A 102 0.59 8.64 -14.63
N PHE A 103 -0.45 8.21 -15.34
CA PHE A 103 -1.60 7.53 -14.74
C PHE A 103 -1.19 6.22 -14.03
N ARG A 104 -0.31 5.43 -14.66
CA ARG A 104 0.23 4.21 -14.06
C ARG A 104 1.00 4.53 -12.78
N ASP A 105 1.87 5.53 -12.82
CA ASP A 105 2.71 5.91 -11.68
C ASP A 105 1.86 6.44 -10.52
N GLN A 106 0.83 7.24 -10.78
CA GLN A 106 -0.16 7.67 -9.77
C GLN A 106 -0.92 6.49 -9.17
N THR A 107 -1.29 5.50 -9.99
CA THR A 107 -1.99 4.29 -9.53
C THR A 107 -1.10 3.46 -8.62
N LEU A 108 0.16 3.26 -8.97
CA LEU A 108 1.13 2.54 -8.14
C LEU A 108 1.33 3.24 -6.79
N GLN A 109 1.53 4.56 -6.78
CA GLN A 109 1.64 5.31 -5.53
C GLN A 109 0.38 5.19 -4.65
N ARG A 110 -0.81 5.13 -5.25
CA ARG A 110 -2.05 4.95 -4.50
C ARG A 110 -2.15 3.54 -3.90
N LEU A 111 -1.69 2.51 -4.61
CA LEU A 111 -1.65 1.14 -4.11
C LEU A 111 -0.67 1.02 -2.94
N GLU A 112 0.54 1.57 -3.07
CA GLU A 112 1.53 1.58 -1.97
C GLU A 112 0.98 2.27 -0.71
N ARG A 113 0.28 3.40 -0.86
CA ARG A 113 -0.38 4.08 0.27
C ARG A 113 -1.47 3.23 0.89
N LEU A 114 -2.26 2.51 0.09
CA LEU A 114 -3.31 1.62 0.58
C LEU A 114 -2.71 0.43 1.34
N GLU A 115 -1.63 -0.17 0.83
CA GLU A 115 -0.90 -1.24 1.49
C GLU A 115 -0.35 -0.78 2.84
N SER A 116 0.33 0.38 2.89
CA SER A 116 0.84 0.93 4.16
C SER A 116 -0.29 1.23 5.16
N ASN A 117 -1.43 1.74 4.70
CA ASN A 117 -2.58 1.98 5.57
C ASN A 117 -3.21 0.67 6.08
N MET A 118 -3.26 -0.36 5.23
CA MET A 118 -3.76 -1.67 5.60
C MET A 118 -2.86 -2.32 6.66
N GLU A 119 -1.54 -2.24 6.51
CA GLU A 119 -0.58 -2.74 7.50
C GLU A 119 -0.76 -2.07 8.87
N ARG A 120 -0.84 -0.73 8.89
CA ARG A 120 -1.09 0.02 10.14
C ARG A 120 -2.42 -0.35 10.78
N THR A 121 -3.46 -0.55 9.96
CA THR A 121 -4.78 -0.97 10.44
C THR A 121 -4.71 -2.36 11.06
N MET A 122 -4.04 -3.31 10.38
CA MET A 122 -3.86 -4.67 10.90
C MET A 122 -3.06 -4.69 12.21
N GLN A 123 -2.04 -3.85 12.32
CA GLN A 123 -1.29 -3.68 13.56
C GLN A 123 -2.19 -3.15 14.68
N GLY A 124 -2.93 -2.07 14.45
CA GLY A 124 -3.85 -1.51 15.45
C GLY A 124 -4.93 -2.51 15.89
N VAL A 125 -5.44 -3.34 14.97
CA VAL A 125 -6.39 -4.41 15.31
C VAL A 125 -5.76 -5.46 16.23
N ARG A 126 -4.50 -5.85 16.01
CA ARG A 126 -3.79 -6.81 16.89
C ARG A 126 -3.58 -6.25 18.28
N GLU A 127 -3.11 -5.01 18.39
CA GLU A 127 -2.90 -4.33 19.66
C GLU A 127 -4.21 -4.24 20.47
N LEU A 128 -5.34 -3.93 19.80
CA LEU A 128 -6.66 -3.91 20.42
C LEU A 128 -7.12 -5.29 20.90
N GLN A 129 -6.82 -6.35 20.15
CA GLN A 129 -7.16 -7.73 20.55
C GLN A 129 -6.36 -8.16 21.79
N GLU A 130 -5.06 -7.85 21.83
CA GLU A 130 -4.19 -8.12 22.98
C GLU A 130 -4.66 -7.35 24.21
N TRP A 131 -4.93 -6.05 24.05
CA TRP A 131 -5.49 -5.22 25.12
C TRP A 131 -6.81 -5.79 25.63
N ARG A 132 -7.74 -6.15 24.74
CA ARG A 132 -9.03 -6.72 25.12
C ARG A 132 -8.87 -8.01 25.91
N ARG A 133 -8.00 -8.92 25.47
CA ARG A 133 -7.72 -10.17 26.18
C ARG A 133 -7.10 -9.90 27.57
N GLY A 134 -6.19 -8.95 27.67
CA GLY A 134 -5.60 -8.53 28.95
C GLY A 134 -6.64 -7.95 29.91
N GLU A 135 -7.50 -7.07 29.41
CA GLU A 135 -8.58 -6.43 30.16
C GLU A 135 -9.64 -7.44 30.63
N GLU A 136 -10.00 -8.42 29.79
CA GLU A 136 -10.87 -9.53 30.18
C GLU A 136 -10.25 -10.35 31.33
N GLY A 137 -8.95 -10.65 31.25
CA GLY A 137 -8.22 -11.33 32.32
C GLY A 137 -8.20 -10.55 33.63
N ARG A 138 -7.91 -9.25 33.57
CA ARG A 138 -7.91 -8.35 34.75
C ARG A 138 -9.28 -8.31 35.42
N ARG A 139 -10.36 -8.10 34.65
CA ARG A 139 -11.73 -8.10 35.19
C ARG A 139 -12.12 -9.43 35.80
N ALA A 140 -11.76 -10.53 35.15
CA ALA A 140 -12.02 -11.86 35.69
C ALA A 140 -11.32 -12.06 37.05
N GLY A 141 -10.07 -11.58 37.18
CA GLY A 141 -9.33 -11.55 38.45
C GLY A 141 -10.04 -10.74 39.54
N GLU A 142 -10.40 -9.49 39.25
CA GLU A 142 -11.10 -8.61 40.21
C GLU A 142 -12.49 -9.12 40.60
N GLU A 143 -13.23 -9.71 39.65
CA GLU A 143 -14.49 -10.38 39.94
C GLU A 143 -14.31 -11.61 40.83
N TYR A 144 -13.25 -12.37 40.58
CA TYR A 144 -12.88 -13.53 41.38
C TYR A 144 -12.53 -13.12 42.82
N GLU A 145 -11.66 -12.11 43.00
CA GLU A 145 -11.29 -11.55 44.30
C GLU A 145 -12.54 -11.09 45.07
N ARG A 146 -13.36 -10.22 44.47
CA ARG A 146 -14.60 -9.73 45.10
C ARG A 146 -15.55 -10.87 45.47
N LYS A 147 -15.63 -11.92 44.66
CA LYS A 147 -16.44 -13.12 44.95
C LYS A 147 -15.89 -13.89 46.15
N ILE A 148 -14.57 -14.01 46.29
CA ILE A 148 -13.93 -14.66 47.44
C ILE A 148 -14.11 -13.82 48.71
N VAL A 149 -13.88 -12.51 48.66
CA VAL A 149 -14.10 -11.59 49.80
C VAL A 149 -15.54 -11.67 50.30
N ARG A 150 -16.55 -11.62 49.41
CA ARG A 150 -17.97 -11.82 49.78
C ARG A 150 -18.25 -13.18 50.42
N ARG A 151 -17.42 -14.18 50.15
CA ARG A 151 -17.52 -15.54 50.70
C ARG A 151 -16.60 -15.76 51.90
N ALA A 152 -15.87 -14.74 52.37
CA ALA A 152 -14.91 -14.86 53.46
C ALA A 152 -15.52 -15.55 54.69
N ARG A 153 -16.71 -15.13 55.14
CA ARG A 153 -17.43 -15.77 56.25
C ARG A 153 -17.72 -17.27 56.02
N ARG A 154 -18.01 -17.69 54.78
CA ARG A 154 -18.20 -19.11 54.44
C ARG A 154 -16.88 -19.89 54.46
N ILE A 155 -15.78 -19.23 54.08
CA ILE A 155 -14.45 -19.84 53.99
C ILE A 155 -13.77 -19.90 55.36
N LEU A 156 -13.92 -18.87 56.19
CA LEU A 156 -13.17 -18.66 57.43
C LEU A 156 -14.04 -18.71 58.70
N GLY A 157 -15.35 -18.87 58.55
CA GLY A 157 -16.30 -19.02 59.67
C GLY A 157 -16.74 -17.67 60.26
N ALA A 158 -17.26 -17.70 61.49
CA ALA A 158 -17.60 -16.49 62.24
C ALA A 158 -16.38 -15.58 62.42
N GLY A 159 -16.56 -14.27 62.45
CA GLY A 159 -15.47 -13.31 62.55
C GLY A 159 -15.80 -12.02 61.83
N GLN A 160 -14.82 -11.15 61.72
CA GLN A 160 -14.92 -9.84 61.08
C GLN A 160 -13.79 -9.65 60.09
N GLY A 161 -13.99 -8.86 59.05
CA GLY A 161 -12.95 -8.65 58.04
C GLY A 161 -13.47 -8.11 56.73
N GLY A 162 -12.60 -8.13 55.73
CA GLY A 162 -12.85 -7.63 54.39
C GLY A 162 -11.55 -7.36 53.65
N SER A 163 -11.67 -6.82 52.44
CA SER A 163 -10.52 -6.29 51.70
C SER A 163 -10.12 -4.93 52.31
N PRO A 164 -8.88 -4.75 52.80
CA PRO A 164 -8.40 -3.46 53.29
C PRO A 164 -8.53 -2.35 52.24
N LYS A 165 -8.27 -2.67 50.96
CA LYS A 165 -8.40 -1.74 49.81
C LYS A 165 -9.78 -1.12 49.64
N HIS A 166 -10.82 -1.76 50.19
CA HIS A 166 -12.21 -1.34 50.01
C HIS A 166 -12.99 -1.15 51.31
N SER A 167 -12.36 -1.39 52.46
CA SER A 167 -13.01 -1.31 53.76
C SER A 167 -12.16 -0.47 54.71
N GLU A 168 -12.54 0.79 54.87
CA GLU A 168 -11.91 1.75 55.80
C GLU A 168 -11.76 1.15 57.21
N ARG A 169 -12.82 0.54 57.74
CA ARG A 169 -12.80 -0.17 59.04
C ARG A 169 -11.71 -1.26 59.15
N VAL A 170 -11.38 -1.94 58.05
CA VAL A 170 -10.35 -2.98 58.05
C VAL A 170 -8.98 -2.32 58.02
N ASN A 171 -8.81 -1.28 57.20
CA ASN A 171 -7.57 -0.53 57.12
C ASN A 171 -7.23 0.17 58.45
N GLU A 172 -8.19 0.88 59.06
CA GLU A 172 -8.04 1.49 60.38
C GLU A 172 -7.67 0.47 61.46
N GLN A 173 -8.25 -0.74 61.40
CA GLN A 173 -7.92 -1.81 62.34
C GLN A 173 -6.49 -2.32 62.18
N ILE A 174 -5.98 -2.40 60.94
CA ILE A 174 -4.60 -2.76 60.65
C ILE A 174 -3.66 -1.67 61.17
N GLU A 175 -3.94 -0.40 60.85
CA GLU A 175 -3.16 0.74 61.32
C GLU A 175 -3.08 0.76 62.86
N LEU A 176 -4.20 0.53 63.55
CA LEU A 176 -4.25 0.46 65.00
C LEU A 176 -3.32 -0.64 65.55
N TRP A 177 -3.36 -1.85 64.98
CA TRP A 177 -2.48 -2.95 65.40
C TRP A 177 -1.00 -2.60 65.19
N LEU A 178 -0.67 -1.97 64.05
CA LEU A 178 0.70 -1.61 63.72
C LEU A 178 1.21 -0.43 64.57
N GLU A 179 0.37 0.56 64.86
CA GLU A 179 0.69 1.70 65.70
C GLU A 179 0.95 1.27 67.15
N GLN A 180 0.10 0.40 67.71
CA GLN A 180 0.29 -0.15 69.05
C GLN A 180 1.59 -0.94 69.19
N ALA A 181 2.05 -1.57 68.11
CA ALA A 181 3.32 -2.28 68.05
C ALA A 181 4.52 -1.39 67.69
N GLY A 182 4.31 -0.12 67.34
CA GLY A 182 5.36 0.79 66.88
C GLY A 182 5.95 0.44 65.51
N LEU A 183 5.20 -0.30 64.68
CA LEU A 183 5.64 -0.83 63.37
C LEU A 183 5.17 0.00 62.17
N LEU A 184 4.26 0.97 62.37
CA LEU A 184 3.59 1.70 61.28
C LEU A 184 4.56 2.35 60.27
N SER A 185 5.72 2.83 60.73
CA SER A 185 6.74 3.45 59.88
C SER A 185 7.92 2.55 59.52
N GLN A 186 7.84 1.24 59.80
CA GLN A 186 8.94 0.27 59.67
C GLN A 186 8.67 -0.86 58.66
N ILE A 187 7.61 -0.72 57.85
CA ILE A 187 7.16 -1.73 56.90
C ILE A 187 7.29 -1.21 55.47
N ASP A 188 7.63 -2.11 54.55
CA ASP A 188 7.60 -1.86 53.11
C ASP A 188 6.27 -2.35 52.50
N ASP A 189 5.97 -1.92 51.28
CA ASP A 189 4.74 -2.26 50.56
C ASP A 189 4.53 -3.79 50.39
N GLU A 190 5.63 -4.56 50.30
CA GLU A 190 5.53 -6.02 50.17
C GLU A 190 5.10 -6.71 51.48
N SER A 191 5.46 -6.12 52.61
CA SER A 191 5.18 -6.64 53.95
C SER A 191 3.99 -5.96 54.61
N ASP A 192 3.40 -4.95 53.97
CA ASP A 192 2.25 -4.21 54.45
C ASP A 192 0.96 -5.05 54.41
N PRO A 193 0.33 -5.34 55.56
CA PRO A 193 -0.96 -6.03 55.62
C PRO A 193 -2.11 -5.26 54.96
N ALA A 194 -2.03 -3.94 54.79
CA ALA A 194 -3.03 -3.14 54.09
C ALA A 194 -3.09 -3.47 52.59
N GLU A 195 -2.00 -3.97 52.02
CA GLU A 195 -1.96 -4.36 50.61
C GLU A 195 -2.53 -5.78 50.35
N ALA A 196 -2.89 -6.52 51.41
CA ALA A 196 -3.53 -7.84 51.29
C ALA A 196 -4.90 -7.76 50.61
N ASP A 197 -5.32 -8.85 49.95
CA ASP A 197 -6.63 -8.89 49.28
C ASP A 197 -7.77 -9.14 50.28
N LEU A 198 -7.47 -9.82 51.39
CA LEU A 198 -8.42 -10.12 52.46
C LEU A 198 -7.73 -10.22 53.82
N ILE A 199 -8.26 -9.50 54.81
CA ILE A 199 -7.95 -9.66 56.23
C ILE A 199 -9.21 -10.13 56.95
N TRP A 200 -9.09 -11.14 57.79
CA TRP A 200 -10.22 -11.68 58.56
C TRP A 200 -9.78 -12.11 59.96
N TRP A 201 -10.45 -11.63 61.01
CA TRP A 201 -10.05 -11.89 62.38
C TRP A 201 -11.16 -12.41 63.29
N LYS A 202 -10.72 -13.08 64.37
CA LYS A 202 -11.50 -13.61 65.49
C LYS A 202 -10.70 -13.34 66.77
N GLY A 203 -10.98 -12.24 67.47
CA GLY A 203 -10.13 -11.78 68.56
C GLY A 203 -8.70 -11.54 68.07
N ASN A 204 -7.72 -12.18 68.72
CA ASN A 204 -6.29 -12.07 68.37
C ASN A 204 -5.87 -12.87 67.12
N ARG A 205 -6.73 -13.76 66.62
CA ARG A 205 -6.42 -14.65 65.50
C ARG A 205 -6.79 -13.99 64.18
N VAL A 206 -5.83 -13.85 63.28
CA VAL A 206 -6.01 -13.14 62.00
C VAL A 206 -5.62 -14.05 60.84
N ALA A 207 -6.42 -14.08 59.79
CA ALA A 207 -6.06 -14.66 58.50
C ALA A 207 -5.71 -13.53 57.54
N VAL A 208 -4.53 -13.64 56.92
CA VAL A 208 -4.03 -12.69 55.92
C VAL A 208 -3.96 -13.40 54.58
N ALA A 209 -4.80 -12.98 53.63
CA ALA A 209 -5.02 -13.72 52.40
C ALA A 209 -4.65 -12.95 51.13
N GLU A 210 -3.90 -13.62 50.26
CA GLU A 210 -3.74 -13.28 48.84
C GLU A 210 -4.74 -14.11 48.01
N ILE A 211 -5.39 -13.48 47.03
CA ILE A 211 -6.43 -14.09 46.22
C ILE A 211 -6.05 -14.01 44.74
N SER A 212 -5.84 -15.17 44.12
CA SER A 212 -5.53 -15.26 42.69
C SER A 212 -6.30 -16.39 42.04
N ILE A 213 -6.68 -16.26 40.76
CA ILE A 213 -7.27 -17.38 40.01
C ILE A 213 -6.24 -18.52 39.94
N LYS A 214 -4.98 -18.19 39.64
CA LYS A 214 -3.85 -19.10 39.58
C LYS A 214 -2.82 -18.68 40.62
N VAL A 215 -2.77 -19.40 41.73
CA VAL A 215 -1.86 -19.07 42.84
C VAL A 215 -0.44 -19.45 42.46
N ASP A 216 0.48 -18.49 42.53
CA ASP A 216 1.90 -18.68 42.21
C ASP A 216 2.82 -18.53 43.45
N ARG A 217 4.13 -18.58 43.20
CA ARG A 217 5.16 -18.42 44.25
C ARG A 217 5.08 -17.04 44.93
N THR A 218 4.78 -16.01 44.17
CA THR A 218 4.72 -14.62 44.66
C THR A 218 3.55 -14.46 45.63
N ASP A 219 2.39 -15.03 45.31
CA ASP A 219 1.21 -15.03 46.19
C ASP A 219 1.52 -15.67 47.55
N VAL A 220 2.19 -16.82 47.55
CA VAL A 220 2.60 -17.53 48.78
C VAL A 220 3.51 -16.66 49.65
N LEU A 221 4.53 -16.05 49.03
CA LEU A 221 5.51 -15.25 49.76
C LEU A 221 4.92 -13.92 50.25
N ARG A 222 4.02 -13.28 49.50
CA ARG A 222 3.28 -12.07 49.92
C ARG A 222 2.40 -12.37 51.13
N ALA A 223 1.59 -13.44 51.06
CA ALA A 223 0.76 -13.86 52.19
C ALA A 223 1.60 -14.06 53.46
N LYS A 224 2.75 -14.74 53.32
CA LYS A 224 3.69 -14.98 54.42
C LYS A 224 4.24 -13.68 55.02
N ARG A 225 4.81 -12.80 54.21
CA ARG A 225 5.42 -11.55 54.68
C ARG A 225 4.41 -10.67 55.42
N ARG A 226 3.22 -10.52 54.85
CA ARG A 226 2.14 -9.70 55.42
C ARG A 226 1.63 -10.28 56.73
N ALA A 227 1.44 -11.61 56.81
CA ALA A 227 1.11 -12.26 58.07
C ALA A 227 2.23 -12.12 59.11
N GLN A 228 3.49 -12.21 58.73
CA GLN A 228 4.63 -12.02 59.64
C GLN A 228 4.67 -10.62 60.24
N THR A 229 4.27 -9.59 59.49
CA THR A 229 4.12 -8.24 60.04
C THR A 229 3.09 -8.19 61.16
N LEU A 230 1.91 -8.80 60.97
CA LEU A 230 0.89 -8.87 62.02
C LEU A 230 1.33 -9.75 63.22
N ASN A 231 2.10 -10.82 62.97
CA ASN A 231 2.70 -11.61 64.05
C ASN A 231 3.69 -10.79 64.88
N ARG A 232 4.51 -9.94 64.26
CA ARG A 232 5.39 -9.00 64.98
C ARG A 232 4.59 -7.97 65.80
N ALA A 233 3.36 -7.66 65.40
CA ALA A 233 2.44 -6.82 66.15
C ALA A 233 1.75 -7.54 67.33
N GLY A 234 2.04 -8.83 67.57
CA GLY A 234 1.49 -9.61 68.69
C GLY A 234 0.22 -10.40 68.36
N LEU A 235 -0.23 -10.37 67.11
CA LEU A 235 -1.39 -11.12 66.65
C LEU A 235 -1.01 -12.57 66.29
N GLU A 236 -1.99 -13.48 66.31
CA GLU A 236 -1.83 -14.83 65.77
C GLU A 236 -2.24 -14.84 64.29
N ALA A 237 -1.34 -14.36 63.43
CA ALA A 237 -1.60 -14.18 62.01
C ALA A 237 -1.21 -15.41 61.17
N MET A 238 -2.22 -16.06 60.60
CA MET A 238 -2.10 -17.17 59.65
C MET A 238 -2.00 -16.63 58.20
N PRO A 239 -0.87 -16.85 57.50
CA PRO A 239 -0.79 -16.57 56.07
C PRO A 239 -1.65 -17.55 55.27
N LEU A 240 -2.37 -17.03 54.28
CA LEU A 240 -3.34 -17.79 53.50
C LEU A 240 -3.24 -17.40 52.01
N VAL A 241 -3.34 -18.39 51.12
CA VAL A 241 -3.61 -18.17 49.70
C VAL A 241 -4.94 -18.79 49.31
N ILE A 242 -5.74 -18.09 48.51
CA ILE A 242 -7.02 -18.58 48.01
C ILE A 242 -7.05 -18.49 46.48
N GLY A 243 -7.33 -19.59 45.81
CA GLY A 243 -7.44 -19.59 44.36
C GLY A 243 -8.26 -20.72 43.76
N ALA A 244 -8.35 -20.74 42.44
CA ALA A 244 -9.05 -21.79 41.71
C ALA A 244 -8.12 -22.99 41.48
N GLU A 245 -6.86 -22.72 41.14
CA GLU A 245 -5.82 -23.72 40.87
C GLU A 245 -4.43 -23.17 41.23
N TRP A 246 -3.47 -24.07 41.34
CA TRP A 246 -2.05 -23.72 41.43
C TRP A 246 -1.51 -23.37 40.05
N ALA A 247 -0.68 -22.33 39.94
CA ALA A 247 0.01 -22.00 38.69
C ALA A 247 1.00 -23.10 38.29
N HIS A 248 1.71 -23.67 39.28
CA HIS A 248 2.64 -24.78 39.10
C HIS A 248 2.51 -25.81 40.25
N PRO A 249 2.78 -27.10 40.02
CA PRO A 249 2.71 -28.13 41.06
C PRO A 249 3.63 -27.86 42.27
N GLU A 250 4.80 -27.26 42.02
CA GLU A 250 5.79 -26.92 43.05
C GLU A 250 5.31 -25.82 44.00
N THR A 251 4.34 -24.98 43.57
CA THR A 251 3.79 -23.90 44.39
C THR A 251 3.09 -24.44 45.64
N GLN A 252 2.44 -25.60 45.54
CA GLN A 252 1.82 -26.24 46.70
C GLN A 252 2.87 -26.67 47.73
N GLN A 253 3.95 -27.31 47.28
CA GLN A 253 5.04 -27.75 48.15
C GLN A 253 5.69 -26.55 48.84
N LEU A 254 5.87 -25.44 48.12
CA LEU A 254 6.36 -24.20 48.70
C LEU A 254 5.41 -23.67 49.78
N ALA A 255 4.11 -23.61 49.52
CA ALA A 255 3.14 -23.16 50.53
C ALA A 255 3.22 -24.00 51.81
N GLU A 256 3.35 -25.33 51.68
CA GLU A 256 3.52 -26.24 52.81
C GLU A 256 4.85 -26.00 53.57
N GLN A 257 5.96 -25.85 52.84
CA GLN A 257 7.28 -25.56 53.43
C GLN A 257 7.32 -24.20 54.14
N GLU A 258 6.67 -23.20 53.57
CA GLU A 258 6.66 -21.83 54.08
C GLU A 258 5.64 -21.64 55.23
N GLY A 259 4.81 -22.65 55.51
CA GLY A 259 3.76 -22.60 56.54
C GLY A 259 2.54 -21.78 56.13
N VAL A 260 2.30 -21.64 54.83
CA VAL A 260 1.19 -20.86 54.25
C VAL A 260 -0.03 -21.76 54.05
N ALA A 261 -1.12 -21.41 54.72
CA ALA A 261 -2.39 -22.08 54.58
C ALA A 261 -2.96 -21.86 53.17
N TRP A 262 -3.81 -22.76 52.68
CA TRP A 262 -4.33 -22.63 51.33
C TRP A 262 -5.76 -23.14 51.18
N ARG A 263 -6.48 -22.52 50.25
CA ARG A 263 -7.76 -23.00 49.70
C ARG A 263 -7.69 -22.91 48.18
N ILE A 264 -7.58 -24.06 47.53
CA ILE A 264 -7.51 -24.15 46.08
C ILE A 264 -8.71 -24.94 45.55
N GLY A 265 -9.59 -24.24 44.83
CA GLY A 265 -10.88 -24.76 44.39
C GLY A 265 -11.74 -25.21 45.58
N ASN A 266 -11.90 -26.52 45.70
CA ASN A 266 -12.62 -27.16 46.81
C ASN A 266 -11.68 -27.76 47.88
N ALA A 267 -10.40 -27.91 47.58
CA ALA A 267 -9.40 -28.40 48.51
C ALA A 267 -9.03 -27.29 49.50
N VAL A 268 -8.82 -27.67 50.76
CA VAL A 268 -8.50 -26.76 51.87
C VAL A 268 -7.44 -27.39 52.75
N SER A 269 -6.49 -26.59 53.21
CA SER A 269 -5.49 -27.03 54.17
C SER A 269 -6.08 -27.16 55.58
N GLU A 270 -5.42 -27.95 56.43
CA GLU A 270 -5.87 -28.19 57.81
C GLU A 270 -5.91 -26.89 58.64
N GLN A 271 -4.97 -25.97 58.39
CA GLN A 271 -4.91 -24.68 59.07
C GLN A 271 -6.18 -23.85 58.79
N VAL A 272 -6.69 -23.85 57.55
CA VAL A 272 -7.95 -23.17 57.22
C VAL A 272 -9.14 -23.80 57.94
N ILE A 273 -9.16 -25.13 58.06
CA ILE A 273 -10.21 -25.85 58.79
C ILE A 273 -10.17 -25.50 60.27
N ALA A 274 -8.97 -25.51 60.87
CA ALA A 274 -8.76 -25.15 62.27
C ALA A 274 -9.15 -23.69 62.55
N PHE A 275 -8.73 -22.77 61.68
CA PHE A 275 -9.14 -21.37 61.76
C PHE A 275 -10.66 -21.23 61.66
N ARG A 276 -11.31 -21.94 60.72
CA ARG A 276 -12.77 -21.90 60.55
C ARG A 276 -13.53 -22.32 61.79
N LYS A 277 -13.09 -23.39 62.47
CA LYS A 277 -13.73 -23.95 63.66
C LYS A 277 -13.45 -23.17 64.94
N ALA A 278 -12.46 -22.28 64.94
CA ALA A 278 -12.18 -21.41 66.06
C ALA A 278 -13.38 -20.50 66.36
N GLU A 279 -13.80 -20.47 67.62
CA GLU A 279 -14.76 -19.49 68.11
C GLU A 279 -14.07 -18.13 68.27
N PRO A 280 -14.76 -17.01 68.02
CA PRO A 280 -14.26 -15.70 68.39
C PRO A 280 -14.27 -15.58 69.92
N GLU A 281 -13.09 -15.31 70.50
CA GLU A 281 -12.95 -14.91 71.91
C GLU A 281 -13.55 -13.53 72.18
#